data_AF-A0A1C2GPN6-F1
#
_entry.id   AF-A0A1C2GPN6-F1
#
_cell.length_a   1.000
_cell.length_b   1.000
_cell.length_c   1.000
_cell.angle_alpha   90.00
_cell.angle_beta   90.00
_cell.angle_gamma   90.00
#
_symmetry.space_group_name_H-M   'P 1'
#
loop_
_entity.id
_entity.type
_entity.pdbx_description
1 polymer ?
#
loop_
_entity_poly.entity_id
_entity_poly.type
_entity_poly.pdbx_seq_one_letter_code
_entity_poly.pdbx_strand_id
1 'polypeptide(L)' 'MNKTGIYLMIAAVVIILIGRLTFQNLVYVNAVDSNTFTVYINGIKSFPWPDFIGLVMFMSGLVTVIAPPREKGHVYP' A
#
# COMPACT_ATOMS: atom_id res chain seq x y z
N MET A 1 -7.05 -21.04 -7.42
CA MET A 1 -6.56 -19.88 -6.64
C MET A 1 -5.33 -19.29 -7.31
N ASN A 2 -5.37 -17.99 -7.62
CA ASN A 2 -4.29 -17.31 -8.31
C ASN A 2 -3.16 -17.00 -7.30
N LYS A 3 -2.06 -17.77 -7.34
CA LYS A 3 -0.96 -17.68 -6.37
C LYS A 3 -0.35 -16.27 -6.33
N THR A 4 -0.28 -15.60 -7.49
CA THR A 4 0.21 -14.22 -7.63
C THR A 4 -0.60 -13.22 -6.80
N GLY A 5 -1.93 -13.38 -6.74
CA GLY A 5 -2.80 -12.51 -5.94
C GLY A 5 -2.55 -12.67 -4.44
N ILE A 6 -2.28 -13.88 -3.98
CA ILE A 6 -1.93 -14.16 -2.58
C ILE A 6 -0.60 -13.50 -2.21
N TYR A 7 0.43 -13.60 -3.07
CA TYR A 7 1.71 -12.93 -2.83
C TYR A 7 1.57 -11.40 -2.79
N LEU A 8 0.74 -10.83 -3.66
CA LEU A 8 0.41 -9.40 -3.65
C LEU A 8 -0.25 -8.96 -2.34
N MET A 9 -1.20 -9.74 -1.83
CA MET A 9 -1.86 -9.45 -0.55
C MET A 9 -0.88 -9.54 0.63
N ILE A 10 0.02 -10.52 0.65
CA ILE A 10 1.05 -10.64 1.69
C ILE A 10 1.99 -9.44 1.66
N ALA A 11 2.48 -9.06 0.48
CA ALA A 11 3.34 -7.88 0.33
C ALA A 11 2.63 -6.59 0.77
N ALA A 12 1.35 -6.44 0.44
CA ALA A 12 0.53 -5.32 0.88
C ALA A 12 0.45 -5.20 2.41
N VAL A 13 0.23 -6.32 3.12
CA VAL A 13 0.20 -6.33 4.60
C VAL A 13 1.55 -5.90 5.18
N VAL A 14 2.67 -6.35 4.60
CA VAL A 14 4.01 -5.94 5.05
C VAL A 14 4.21 -4.43 4.89
N ILE A 15 3.79 -3.85 3.77
CA ILE A 15 3.90 -2.40 3.52
C ILE A 15 3.09 -1.60 4.55
N ILE A 16 1.87 -2.04 4.89
CA ILE A 16 1.04 -1.40 5.92
C ILE A 16 1.74 -1.44 7.28
N LEU A 17 2.31 -2.59 7.67
CA LEU A 17 3.02 -2.72 8.94
C LEU A 17 4.23 -1.79 9.03
N ILE A 18 5.03 -1.70 7.96
CA ILE A 18 6.17 -0.77 7.87
C ILE A 18 5.69 0.69 7.95
N GLY A 19 4.58 0.99 7.28
CA GLY A 19 3.91 2.29 7.33
C GLY A 19 3.61 2.72 8.75
N ARG A 20 2.89 1.87 9.48
CA ARG A 20 2.50 2.17 10.86
C ARG A 20 3.69 2.38 11.78
N LEU A 21 4.72 1.55 11.69
CA LEU A 21 5.94 1.70 12.51
C LEU A 21 6.69 3.00 12.23
N THR A 22 6.69 3.45 10.96
CA THR A 22 7.41 4.66 10.53
C THR A 22 6.65 5.94 10.86
N PHE A 23 5.31 5.90 10.82
CA PHE A 23 4.45 7.08 11.00
C PHE A 23 3.95 7.26 12.45
N GLN A 24 4.02 6.24 13.32
CA GLN A 24 3.67 6.39 14.73
C GLN A 24 4.69 7.22 15.54
N ASN A 25 5.94 7.30 15.08
CA ASN A 25 7.05 7.95 15.81
C ASN A 25 7.38 9.35 15.27
N LEU A 26 6.39 10.10 14.78
CA LEU A 26 6.60 11.49 14.42
C LEU A 26 6.79 12.35 15.68
N VAL A 27 8.04 12.66 15.99
CA VAL A 27 8.36 13.81 16.85
C VAL A 27 7.83 15.05 16.13
N TYR A 28 6.77 15.63 16.66
CA TYR A 28 6.08 16.79 16.09
C TYR A 28 6.99 18.02 16.23
N VAL A 29 7.82 18.28 15.22
CA VAL A 29 8.64 19.51 15.17
C VAL A 29 7.73 20.65 14.71
N ASN A 30 7.68 21.71 15.52
CA ASN A 30 6.84 22.88 15.27
C ASN A 30 7.16 23.49 13.89
N ALA A 31 6.14 23.70 13.06
CA ALA A 31 6.28 24.14 11.66
C ALA A 31 6.94 25.52 11.51
N VAL A 32 6.96 26.31 12.58
CA VAL A 32 7.54 27.67 12.62
C VAL A 32 9.06 27.65 12.83
N ASP A 33 9.61 26.56 13.37
CA ASP A 33 11.04 26.41 13.70
C ASP A 33 11.75 25.36 12.81
N SER A 34 11.00 24.75 11.90
CA SER A 34 11.52 23.76 10.97
C SER A 34 12.18 24.41 9.76
N ASN A 35 13.51 24.24 9.61
CA ASN A 35 14.21 24.44 8.33
C ASN A 35 13.46 23.75 7.18
N THR A 36 13.56 24.28 5.96
CA THR A 36 12.77 23.86 4.78
C THR A 36 12.71 22.34 4.56
N PHE A 37 13.79 21.62 4.87
CA PHE A 37 13.87 20.16 4.79
C PHE A 37 12.89 19.44 5.73
N THR A 38 12.73 19.92 6.97
CA THR A 38 11.84 19.34 7.97
C THR A 38 10.37 19.61 7.63
N VAL A 39 10.05 20.72 6.96
CA VAL A 39 8.71 21.00 6.42
C VAL A 39 8.32 19.96 5.35
N TYR A 40 9.22 19.62 4.43
CA TYR A 40 8.97 18.58 3.43
C TYR A 40 8.79 17.19 4.07
N ILE A 41 9.55 16.87 5.11
CA ILE A 41 9.40 15.62 5.87
C ILE A 41 8.04 15.57 6.57
N ASN A 42 7.62 16.67 7.20
CA ASN A 42 6.31 16.76 7.84
C ASN A 42 5.16 16.69 6.82
N GLY A 43 5.34 17.24 5.61
CA GLY A 43 4.39 17.12 4.51
C GLY A 43 4.28 15.69 3.97
N ILE A 44 5.40 15.00 3.74
CA ILE A 44 5.37 13.57 3.35
C ILE A 44 4.72 12.72 4.46
N LYS A 45 4.89 13.13 5.72
CA LYS A 45 4.32 12.43 6.86
C LYS A 45 2.88 12.87 7.21
N SER A 46 2.32 13.87 6.51
CA SER A 46 0.98 14.41 6.80
C SER A 46 -0.15 13.45 6.42
N PHE A 47 0.15 12.47 5.57
CA PHE A 47 -0.78 11.44 5.15
C PHE A 47 -0.11 10.08 5.28
N PRO A 48 -0.78 9.04 5.80
CA PRO A 48 -0.20 7.71 5.95
C PRO A 48 -0.13 7.00 4.58
N TRP A 49 0.75 7.50 3.70
CA TRP A 49 0.93 7.01 2.33
C TRP A 49 1.17 5.50 2.24
N PRO A 50 1.96 4.87 3.12
CA PRO A 50 2.18 3.43 3.03
C PRO A 50 0.92 2.62 3.35
N ASP A 51 0.08 3.08 4.29
CA ASP A 51 -1.21 2.43 4.59
C ASP A 51 -2.16 2.51 3.38
N PHE A 52 -2.19 3.67 2.71
CA PHE A 52 -2.98 3.85 1.49
C PHE A 52 -2.51 2.96 0.33
N ILE A 53 -1.21 2.97 0.02
CA ILE A 53 -0.63 2.15 -1.05
C ILE A 53 -0.82 0.66 -0.75
N GLY A 54 -0.59 0.26 0.50
CA GLY A 54 -0.80 -1.11 0.95
C GLY A 54 -2.26 -1.54 0.79
N LEU A 55 -3.23 -0.69 1.14
CA LEU A 55 -4.65 -1.01 0.95
C LEU A 55 -5.01 -1.15 -0.54
N VAL A 56 -4.51 -0.27 -1.41
CA VAL A 56 -4.73 -0.38 -2.87
C VAL A 56 -4.13 -1.68 -3.43
N MET A 57 -2.92 -2.05 -3.00
CA MET A 57 -2.29 -3.32 -3.40
C MET A 57 -3.04 -4.54 -2.86
N PHE A 58 -3.56 -4.48 -1.64
CA PHE A 58 -4.35 -5.56 -1.07
C PHE A 58 -5.64 -5.78 -1.87
N MET A 59 -6.33 -4.69 -2.24
CA MET A 59 -7.54 -4.76 -3.05
C MET A 59 -7.28 -5.29 -4.46
N SER A 60 -6.18 -4.90 -5.10
CA SER A 60 -5.82 -5.44 -6.42
C SER A 60 -5.48 -6.94 -6.33
N GLY A 61 -4.75 -7.37 -5.30
CA GLY A 61 -4.52 -8.77 -5.00
C GLY A 61 -5.83 -9.55 -4.79
N LEU A 62 -6.75 -9.01 -3.99
CA LEU A 62 -8.06 -9.60 -3.73
C LEU A 62 -8.85 -9.80 -5.03
N VAL A 63 -8.92 -8.77 -5.89
CA VAL A 63 -9.59 -8.87 -7.19
C VAL A 63 -8.98 -9.99 -8.04
N THR A 64 -7.66 -10.14 -8.07
CA THR A 64 -7.00 -11.21 -8.85
C THR A 64 -7.22 -12.62 -8.28
N VAL A 65 -7.53 -12.74 -6.99
CA VAL A 65 -7.86 -14.02 -6.34
C VAL A 65 -9.31 -14.41 -6.60
N ILE A 66 -10.23 -13.44 -6.56
CA ILE A 66 -11.67 -13.64 -6.76
C ILE A 66 -12.01 -13.76 -8.25
N ALA A 67 -11.27 -13.06 -9.13
CA ALA A 67 -11.52 -13.10 -10.56
C ALA A 67 -11.39 -14.54 -11.09
N PRO A 68 -12.39 -15.02 -11.84
CA PRO A 68 -12.32 -16.34 -12.44
C PRO A 68 -11.12 -16.42 -13.39
N PRO A 69 -10.43 -17.56 -13.47
CA PRO A 69 -9.39 -17.75 -14.48
C PRO A 69 -10.02 -17.51 -15.85
N ARG A 70 -9.37 -16.69 -16.70
CA ARG A 70 -9.73 -16.64 -18.12
C ARG A 70 -9.67 -18.05 -18.67
N GLU A 71 -10.81 -18.61 -19.08
CA GLU A 71 -10.85 -19.85 -19.84
C GLU A 71 -9.99 -19.68 -21.08
N LYS A 72 -8.90 -20.44 -21.15
CA LYS A 72 -8.10 -20.56 -22.37
C LYS A 72 -8.88 -21.43 -23.34
N GLY A 73 -9.70 -20.79 -24.16
CA GLY A 73 -10.30 -21.38 -25.35
C GLY A 73 -11.73 -21.85 -25.18
N HIS A 74 -12.67 -20.98 -25.50
CA HIS A 74 -13.86 -21.41 -26.23
C HIS A 74 -13.60 -21.20 -27.71
N VAL A 75 -13.13 -22.27 -28.38
CA VAL A 75 -13.39 -22.45 -29.80
C VAL A 75 -14.89 -22.65 -29.90
N TYR A 76 -15.62 -21.61 -30.29
CA TYR A 76 -17.00 -21.77 -30.71
C TYR A 76 -17.00 -22.53 -32.06
N PRO A 77 -17.85 -23.55 -32.25
CA PRO A 77 -18.12 -24.09 -33.58
C PRO A 77 -18.77 -23.05 -34.51
#